data_AF-A0A3R8MQJ1-F1
#
_entry.id   AF-A0A3R8MQJ1-F1
#
_cell.length_a   1.000
_cell.length_b   1.000
_cell.length_c   1.000
_cell.angle_alpha   90.00
_cell.angle_beta   90.00
_cell.angle_gamma   90.00
#
_symmetry.space_group_name_H-M   'P 1'
#
loop_
_entity.id
_entity.type
_entity.pdbx_description
1 polymer ?
#
loop_
_entity_poly.entity_id
_entity_poly.type
_entity_poly.pdbx_seq_one_letter_code
_entity_poly.pdbx_strand_id
1 'polypeptide(L)'
;MSCEERLNLLSERALLQEMLAGLSADAWMSRLGFESRIRDIDEQLASMPENQPEPVRAILAFGGQPVVDESGMAADSGLKAMGCFVELVAAVGWSLASRAQGHPVWDPSQLLITGVVTEPFGFVMQERIPGSLPPEGESLVAMAMAHTQRLLEAVAGDSDTSAGVVSGFSPYVVEKLREFLSVLVGSGAVATLEYEGKHTGFESVVQVSRSLKRLTDLQMPREGSAVPLEARLSA
;
A
#
# COMPACT_ATOMS: atom_id res chain seq x y z
N MET A 1 18.67 -9.19 2.44
CA MET A 1 18.50 -10.17 1.35
C MET A 1 17.01 -10.43 1.16
N SER A 2 16.51 -10.35 -0.07
CA SER A 2 15.09 -10.25 -0.42
C SER A 2 14.35 -11.60 -0.46
N CYS A 3 13.01 -11.58 -0.45
CA CYS A 3 12.16 -12.78 -0.62
C CYS A 3 12.43 -13.47 -1.97
N GLU A 4 12.68 -12.69 -3.02
CA GLU A 4 13.04 -13.18 -4.36
C GLU A 4 14.38 -13.95 -4.36
N GLU A 5 15.39 -13.44 -3.64
CA GLU A 5 16.67 -14.15 -3.46
C GLU A 5 16.47 -15.49 -2.75
N ARG A 6 15.59 -15.56 -1.73
CA ARG A 6 15.27 -16.81 -1.04
C ARG A 6 14.57 -17.81 -1.96
N LEU A 7 13.61 -17.37 -2.77
CA LEU A 7 12.92 -18.23 -3.75
C LEU A 7 13.87 -18.76 -4.82
N ASN A 8 14.81 -17.94 -5.29
CA ASN A 8 15.84 -18.35 -6.23
C ASN A 8 16.76 -19.43 -5.62
N LEU A 9 17.20 -19.24 -4.37
CA LEU A 9 18.03 -20.22 -3.65
C LEU A 9 17.28 -21.55 -3.42
N LEU A 10 16.00 -21.50 -3.07
CA LEU A 10 15.17 -22.71 -2.91
C LEU A 10 14.99 -23.45 -4.24
N SER A 11 14.78 -22.72 -5.33
CA SER A 11 14.65 -23.28 -6.68
C SER A 11 15.97 -23.90 -7.15
N GLU A 12 17.10 -23.22 -6.93
CA GLU A 12 18.44 -23.73 -7.23
C GLU A 12 18.73 -25.01 -6.45
N ARG A 13 18.42 -25.03 -5.15
CA ARG A 13 18.59 -26.21 -4.30
C ARG A 13 17.77 -27.40 -4.79
N ALA A 14 16.51 -27.18 -5.15
CA ALA A 14 15.63 -28.23 -5.68
C ALA A 14 16.17 -28.83 -6.99
N LEU A 15 16.62 -27.97 -7.92
CA LEU A 15 17.25 -28.40 -9.17
C LEU A 15 18.51 -29.22 -8.91
N LEU A 16 19.40 -28.76 -8.01
CA LEU A 16 20.63 -29.48 -7.69
C LEU A 16 20.34 -30.84 -7.05
N GLN A 17 19.32 -30.94 -6.19
CA GLN A 17 18.88 -32.21 -5.61
C GLN A 17 18.35 -33.18 -6.67
N GLU A 18 17.58 -32.69 -7.64
CA GLU A 18 17.09 -33.48 -8.77
C GLU A 18 18.25 -33.98 -9.64
N MET A 19 19.18 -33.10 -9.99
CA MET A 19 20.39 -33.46 -10.73
C MET A 19 21.20 -34.52 -10.00
N LEU A 20 21.33 -34.42 -8.67
CA LEU A 20 22.06 -35.38 -7.85
C LEU A 20 21.40 -36.75 -7.82
N ALA A 21 20.06 -36.79 -7.79
CA ALA A 21 19.29 -38.03 -7.87
C ALA A 21 19.45 -38.73 -9.24
N GLY A 22 19.68 -37.96 -10.31
CA GLY A 22 19.91 -38.46 -11.67
C GLY A 22 21.37 -38.88 -11.97
N LEU A 23 22.32 -38.65 -11.06
CA LEU A 23 23.73 -38.97 -11.31
C LEU A 23 24.01 -40.48 -11.24
N SER A 24 24.76 -40.97 -12.23
CA SER A 24 25.38 -42.31 -12.16
C SER A 24 26.41 -42.40 -11.04
N ALA A 25 26.70 -43.63 -10.59
CA ALA A 25 27.66 -43.88 -9.50
C ALA A 25 29.08 -43.39 -9.82
N ASP A 26 29.45 -43.34 -11.10
CA ASP A 26 30.80 -43.02 -11.56
C ASP A 26 31.06 -41.50 -11.62
N ALA A 27 30.00 -40.69 -11.54
CA ALA A 27 30.05 -39.23 -11.59
C ALA A 27 30.39 -38.59 -10.22
N TRP A 28 31.40 -39.13 -9.53
CA TRP A 28 31.75 -38.75 -8.16
C TRP A 28 32.17 -37.27 -8.03
N MET A 29 32.84 -36.70 -9.03
CA MET A 29 33.22 -35.28 -9.04
C MET A 29 32.00 -34.35 -9.12
N SER A 30 31.02 -34.68 -9.98
CA SER A 30 29.78 -33.91 -10.12
C SER A 30 28.95 -33.99 -8.84
N ARG A 31 28.89 -35.17 -8.22
CA ARG A 31 28.23 -35.37 -6.92
C ARG A 31 28.85 -34.47 -5.85
N LEU A 32 30.17 -34.49 -5.69
CA LEU A 32 30.88 -33.67 -4.71
C LEU A 32 30.63 -32.16 -4.94
N GLY A 33 30.60 -31.72 -6.20
CA GLY A 33 30.29 -30.33 -6.56
C GLY A 33 28.87 -29.92 -6.19
N PHE A 34 27.88 -30.74 -6.51
CA PHE A 34 26.47 -30.46 -6.18
C PHE A 34 26.22 -30.49 -4.67
N GLU A 35 26.79 -31.46 -3.95
CA GLU A 35 26.69 -31.52 -2.47
C GLU A 35 27.33 -30.28 -1.82
N SER A 36 28.47 -29.81 -2.34
CA SER A 36 29.10 -28.60 -1.83
C SER A 36 28.21 -27.38 -2.04
N ARG A 37 27.66 -27.21 -3.25
CA ARG A 37 26.78 -26.07 -3.54
C ARG A 37 25.50 -26.11 -2.72
N ILE A 38 24.91 -27.31 -2.51
CA ILE A 38 23.75 -27.48 -1.64
C ILE A 38 24.07 -27.06 -0.21
N ARG A 39 25.25 -27.41 0.33
CA ARG A 39 25.67 -26.94 1.66
C ARG A 39 25.81 -25.41 1.71
N ASP A 40 26.43 -24.80 0.71
CA ASP A 40 26.58 -23.35 0.66
C ASP A 40 25.20 -22.65 0.61
N ILE A 41 24.24 -23.23 -0.12
CA ILE A 41 22.86 -22.73 -0.17
C ILE A 41 22.15 -22.95 1.17
N ASP A 42 22.32 -24.10 1.81
CA ASP A 42 21.73 -24.38 3.12
C ASP A 42 22.25 -23.43 4.20
N GLU A 43 23.55 -23.10 4.19
CA GLU A 43 24.15 -22.09 5.08
C GLU A 43 23.58 -20.68 4.80
N GLN A 44 23.43 -20.31 3.53
CA GLN A 44 22.79 -19.04 3.15
C GLN A 44 21.32 -18.99 3.60
N LEU A 45 20.55 -20.04 3.37
CA LEU A 45 19.14 -20.14 3.77
C LEU A 45 18.97 -20.17 5.29
N ALA A 46 19.90 -20.76 6.03
CA ALA A 46 19.90 -20.76 7.50
C ALA A 46 20.29 -19.40 8.10
N SER A 47 21.10 -18.61 7.39
CA SER A 47 21.41 -17.22 7.75
C SER A 47 20.27 -16.26 7.40
N MET A 48 19.31 -16.69 6.59
CA MET A 48 18.12 -15.93 6.25
C MET A 48 17.02 -16.16 7.31
N PRO A 49 16.41 -15.10 7.88
CA PRO A 49 15.25 -15.25 8.73
C PRO A 49 14.12 -15.93 7.93
N GLU A 50 13.60 -17.04 8.47
CA GLU A 50 12.54 -17.86 7.85
C GLU A 50 11.23 -17.08 7.63
N ASN A 51 11.01 -16.02 8.39
CA ASN A 51 9.82 -15.18 8.37
C ASN A 51 10.20 -13.71 8.14
N GLN A 52 10.77 -13.39 6.98
CA GLN A 52 10.70 -11.99 6.55
C GLN A 52 9.26 -11.72 6.13
N PRO A 53 8.55 -10.76 6.77
CA PRO A 53 7.26 -10.34 6.26
C PRO A 53 7.44 -9.92 4.80
N GLU A 54 6.53 -10.36 3.94
CA GLU A 54 6.56 -10.00 2.54
C GLU A 54 6.49 -8.47 2.45
N PRO A 55 7.40 -7.80 1.72
CA PRO A 55 7.34 -6.35 1.58
C PRO A 55 5.97 -5.96 1.06
N VAL A 56 5.41 -4.87 1.59
CA VAL A 56 4.18 -4.28 1.04
C VAL A 56 4.37 -4.15 -0.47
N ARG A 57 3.44 -4.73 -1.23
CA ARG A 57 3.33 -4.53 -2.66
C ARG A 57 1.90 -4.10 -2.96
N ALA A 58 1.77 -2.92 -3.56
CA ALA A 58 0.48 -2.37 -3.95
C ALA A 58 0.52 -1.84 -5.38
N ILE A 59 -0.61 -1.91 -6.07
CA ILE A 59 -0.77 -1.33 -7.40
C ILE A 59 -1.84 -0.25 -7.30
N LEU A 60 -1.51 0.98 -7.71
CA LEU A 60 -2.50 2.03 -7.92
C LEU A 60 -2.76 2.14 -9.41
N ALA A 61 -3.90 1.62 -9.83
CA ALA A 61 -4.39 1.68 -11.20
C ALA A 61 -5.32 2.87 -11.40
N PHE A 62 -5.27 3.44 -12.59
CA PHE A 62 -6.09 4.56 -13.01
C PHE A 62 -6.96 4.18 -14.21
N GLY A 63 -8.13 4.80 -14.27
CA GLY A 63 -9.04 4.72 -15.40
C GLY A 63 -9.68 6.08 -15.71
N GLY A 64 -10.45 6.13 -16.78
CA GLY A 64 -11.13 7.36 -17.23
C GLY A 64 -10.27 8.21 -18.15
N GLN A 65 -10.54 9.52 -18.17
CA GLN A 65 -9.94 10.47 -19.13
C GLN A 65 -8.42 10.57 -19.14
N PRO A 66 -7.67 10.44 -18.02
CA PRO A 66 -6.21 10.59 -18.10
C PRO A 66 -5.55 9.41 -18.82
N VAL A 67 -6.22 8.26 -18.93
CA VAL A 67 -5.75 7.12 -19.72
C VAL A 67 -6.14 7.38 -21.17
N VAL A 68 -5.14 7.66 -22.01
CA VAL A 68 -5.36 8.11 -23.39
C VAL A 68 -5.73 6.92 -24.29
N ASP A 69 -5.09 5.78 -24.06
CA ASP A 69 -5.26 4.49 -24.75
C ASP A 69 -4.42 3.40 -24.05
N GLU A 70 -4.25 2.23 -24.68
CA GLU A 70 -3.35 1.16 -24.23
C GLU A 70 -1.87 1.58 -24.19
N SER A 71 -1.51 2.71 -24.82
CA SER A 71 -0.14 3.21 -24.91
C SER A 71 0.27 4.00 -23.66
N GLY A 72 -0.68 4.58 -22.91
CA GLY A 72 -0.36 5.19 -21.63
C GLY A 72 -1.34 6.20 -21.03
N MET A 73 -0.85 6.87 -19.98
CA MET A 73 -1.57 7.91 -19.24
C MET A 73 -0.90 9.28 -19.40
N ALA A 74 -1.70 10.34 -19.41
CA ALA A 74 -1.23 11.71 -19.33
C ALA A 74 -0.33 11.90 -18.08
N ALA A 75 0.93 12.25 -18.32
CA ALA A 75 1.97 12.24 -17.28
C ALA A 75 1.69 13.22 -16.14
N ASP A 76 1.15 14.40 -16.45
CA ASP A 76 0.79 15.42 -15.47
C ASP A 76 -0.31 14.94 -14.52
N SER A 77 -1.36 14.34 -15.06
CA SER A 77 -2.49 13.79 -14.32
C SER A 77 -2.05 12.60 -13.47
N GLY A 78 -1.26 11.70 -14.06
CA GLY A 78 -0.75 10.52 -13.40
C GLY A 78 0.17 10.80 -12.22
N LEU A 79 1.18 11.64 -12.45
CA LEU A 79 2.13 12.01 -11.40
C LEU A 79 1.45 12.81 -10.28
N LYS A 80 0.50 13.69 -10.62
CA LYS A 80 -0.26 14.44 -9.62
C LYS A 80 -1.14 13.53 -8.77
N ALA A 81 -1.89 12.63 -9.40
CA ALA A 81 -2.77 11.69 -8.68
C ALA A 81 -1.95 10.73 -7.80
N MET A 82 -0.84 10.21 -8.32
CA MET A 82 0.11 9.40 -7.54
C MET A 82 0.68 10.19 -6.36
N GLY A 83 1.13 11.42 -6.56
CA GLY A 83 1.65 12.28 -5.49
C GLY A 83 0.64 12.45 -4.36
N CYS A 84 -0.61 12.81 -4.69
CA CYS A 84 -1.68 12.94 -3.69
C CYS A 84 -1.99 11.61 -2.99
N PHE A 85 -1.91 10.48 -3.69
CA PHE A 85 -2.08 9.16 -3.07
C PHE A 85 -0.97 8.84 -2.06
N VAL A 86 0.30 9.07 -2.43
CA VAL A 86 1.45 8.87 -1.52
C VAL A 86 1.33 9.78 -0.30
N GLU A 87 0.91 11.03 -0.48
CA GLU A 87 0.64 11.95 0.64
C GLU A 87 -0.49 11.46 1.55
N LEU A 88 -1.54 10.85 0.99
CA LEU A 88 -2.61 10.23 1.77
C LEU A 88 -2.11 9.04 2.59
N VAL A 89 -1.36 8.11 1.98
CA VAL A 89 -0.77 6.98 2.71
C VAL A 89 0.14 7.49 3.82
N ALA A 90 0.94 8.52 3.54
CA ALA A 90 1.80 9.14 4.53
C ALA A 90 1.01 9.79 5.67
N ALA A 91 -0.10 10.50 5.38
CA ALA A 91 -1.00 11.04 6.38
C ALA A 91 -1.55 9.96 7.33
N VAL A 92 -1.95 8.81 6.77
CA VAL A 92 -2.38 7.66 7.56
C VAL A 92 -1.21 7.13 8.40
N GLY A 93 -0.04 6.97 7.81
CA GLY A 93 1.19 6.53 8.48
C GLY A 93 1.59 7.42 9.66
N TRP A 94 1.62 8.74 9.47
CA TRP A 94 1.86 9.70 10.57
C TRP A 94 0.79 9.61 11.65
N SER A 95 -0.48 9.46 11.28
CA SER A 95 -1.58 9.33 12.25
C SER A 95 -1.52 8.03 13.05
N LEU A 96 -0.97 6.95 12.49
CA LEU A 96 -0.74 5.68 13.19
C LEU A 96 0.49 5.79 14.11
N ALA A 97 1.60 6.32 13.58
CA ALA A 97 2.83 6.53 14.34
C ALA A 97 2.61 7.44 15.55
N SER A 98 1.82 8.52 15.42
CA SER A 98 1.55 9.45 16.51
C SER A 98 0.72 8.85 17.65
N ARG A 99 -0.01 7.75 17.39
CA ARG A 99 -0.85 7.06 18.40
C ARG A 99 -0.09 5.96 19.13
N ALA A 100 1.00 5.48 18.55
CA ALA A 100 1.77 4.39 19.11
C ALA A 100 2.92 4.93 19.99
N GLN A 101 2.88 4.63 21.29
CA GLN A 101 3.93 5.04 22.22
C GLN A 101 5.24 4.32 21.86
N GLY A 102 6.25 5.08 21.42
CA GLY A 102 7.59 4.54 21.09
C GLY A 102 7.74 3.91 19.70
N HIS A 103 6.77 4.10 18.80
CA HIS A 103 6.83 3.56 17.43
C HIS A 103 7.68 4.43 16.49
N PRO A 104 8.33 3.86 15.45
CA PRO A 104 9.11 4.62 14.47
C PRO A 104 8.34 5.78 13.85
N VAL A 105 9.06 6.89 13.62
CA VAL A 105 8.60 8.02 12.81
C VAL A 105 8.32 7.54 11.40
N TRP A 106 7.17 7.90 10.83
CA TRP A 106 6.89 7.63 9.43
C TRP A 106 7.92 8.33 8.54
N ASP A 107 8.57 7.57 7.68
CA ASP A 107 9.46 8.07 6.63
C ASP A 107 8.80 7.87 5.26
N PRO A 108 8.46 8.94 4.52
CA PRO A 108 7.90 8.86 3.18
C PRO A 108 8.78 8.07 2.19
N SER A 109 10.09 7.96 2.44
CA SER A 109 11.02 7.20 1.60
C SER A 109 10.89 5.67 1.73
N GLN A 110 10.00 5.21 2.62
CA GLN A 110 9.69 3.79 2.81
C GLN A 110 8.81 3.20 1.70
N LEU A 111 8.15 4.02 0.86
CA LEU A 111 7.35 3.52 -0.27
C LEU A 111 8.01 3.92 -1.59
N LEU A 112 8.49 2.92 -2.34
CA LEU A 112 9.18 3.08 -3.61
C LEU A 112 8.23 2.81 -4.77
N ILE A 113 8.29 3.61 -5.83
CA ILE A 113 7.68 3.25 -7.12
C ILE A 113 8.67 2.35 -7.85
N THR A 114 8.30 1.08 -8.09
CA THR A 114 9.19 0.07 -8.67
C THR A 114 8.77 -0.39 -10.07
N GLY A 115 7.62 0.08 -10.56
CA GLY A 115 7.18 -0.26 -11.90
C GLY A 115 5.94 0.49 -12.35
N VAL A 116 5.58 0.24 -13.60
CA VAL A 116 4.36 0.70 -14.26
C VAL A 116 3.64 -0.53 -14.79
N VAL A 117 2.33 -0.59 -14.60
CA VAL A 117 1.42 -1.57 -15.21
C VAL A 117 0.69 -0.86 -16.34
N THR A 118 0.50 -1.51 -17.49
CA THR A 118 -0.19 -0.90 -18.65
C THR A 118 -1.66 -1.31 -18.76
N GLU A 119 -2.06 -2.40 -18.10
CA GLU A 119 -3.43 -2.91 -18.17
C GLU A 119 -3.89 -3.51 -16.83
N PRO A 120 -4.72 -2.79 -16.05
CA PRO A 120 -5.03 -1.35 -16.19
C PRO A 120 -3.78 -0.47 -15.96
N PHE A 121 -3.74 0.72 -16.58
CA PHE A 121 -2.58 1.60 -16.46
C PHE A 121 -2.40 2.08 -15.02
N GLY A 122 -1.21 1.92 -14.46
CA GLY A 122 -0.96 2.20 -13.05
C GLY A 122 0.50 2.11 -12.65
N PHE A 123 0.75 2.27 -11.36
CA PHE A 123 2.10 2.18 -10.80
C PHE A 123 2.17 1.11 -9.74
N VAL A 124 3.29 0.39 -9.73
CA VAL A 124 3.63 -0.58 -8.68
C VAL A 124 4.41 0.15 -7.61
N MET A 125 3.94 0.02 -6.38
CA MET A 125 4.61 0.53 -5.18
C MET A 125 5.07 -0.64 -4.32
N GLN A 126 6.29 -0.53 -3.79
CA GLN A 126 6.86 -1.51 -2.88
C GLN A 126 7.47 -0.84 -1.65
N GLU A 127 7.34 -1.49 -0.50
CA GLU A 127 8.04 -1.07 0.70
C GLU A 127 9.55 -1.25 0.56
N ARG A 128 10.29 -0.22 0.96
CA ARG A 128 11.73 -0.28 1.16
C ARG A 128 11.99 -1.03 2.47
N ILE A 129 12.39 -2.29 2.37
CA ILE A 129 12.90 -3.04 3.51
C ILE A 129 14.32 -2.54 3.83
N PRO A 130 14.58 -1.92 5.00
CA PRO A 130 15.95 -1.61 5.40
C PRO A 130 16.73 -2.91 5.61
N GLY A 131 18.04 -2.91 5.31
CA GLY A 131 18.88 -4.11 5.41
C GLY A 131 19.03 -4.70 6.82
N SER A 132 18.59 -3.99 7.86
CA SER A 132 18.45 -4.49 9.23
C SER A 132 17.08 -5.12 9.42
N LEU A 133 17.00 -6.28 10.10
CA LEU A 133 15.74 -6.97 10.41
C LEU A 133 14.64 -5.96 10.79
N PRO A 134 13.45 -6.01 10.16
CA PRO A 134 12.33 -5.23 10.66
C PRO A 134 12.07 -5.62 12.12
N PRO A 135 11.67 -4.66 12.98
CA PRO A 135 11.25 -4.98 14.34
C PRO A 135 10.14 -6.05 14.28
N GLU A 136 10.09 -6.94 15.28
CA GLU A 136 9.00 -7.90 15.41
C GLU A 136 7.64 -7.18 15.36
N GLY A 137 6.84 -7.45 14.33
CA GLY A 137 5.54 -6.81 14.12
C GLY A 137 5.19 -6.58 12.66
N GLU A 138 3.94 -6.13 12.44
CA GLU A 138 3.48 -5.67 11.12
C GLU A 138 4.18 -4.35 10.75
N SER A 139 4.62 -4.21 9.50
CA SER A 139 5.24 -2.97 9.02
C SER A 139 4.30 -1.77 9.19
N LEU A 140 4.85 -0.61 9.55
CA LEU A 140 4.09 0.64 9.55
C LEU A 140 3.53 0.98 8.16
N VAL A 141 4.26 0.63 7.09
CA VAL A 141 3.80 0.78 5.70
C VAL A 141 2.64 -0.16 5.43
N ALA A 142 2.71 -1.41 5.90
CA ALA A 142 1.64 -2.39 5.74
C ALA A 142 0.35 -1.92 6.44
N MET A 143 0.48 -1.49 7.70
CA MET A 143 -0.64 -0.90 8.44
C MET A 143 -1.20 0.35 7.74
N ALA A 144 -0.35 1.26 7.27
CA ALA A 144 -0.79 2.46 6.58
C ALA A 144 -1.52 2.14 5.27
N MET A 145 -1.03 1.18 4.50
CA MET A 145 -1.66 0.74 3.25
C MET A 145 -3.01 0.07 3.52
N ALA A 146 -3.09 -0.85 4.49
CA ALA A 146 -4.33 -1.51 4.88
C ALA A 146 -5.39 -0.51 5.39
N HIS A 147 -4.98 0.49 6.17
CA HIS A 147 -5.86 1.56 6.64
C HIS A 147 -6.30 2.49 5.50
N THR A 148 -5.41 2.79 4.55
CA THR A 148 -5.75 3.58 3.36
C THR A 148 -6.76 2.84 2.47
N GLN A 149 -6.57 1.53 2.26
CA GLN A 149 -7.51 0.69 1.53
C GLN A 149 -8.90 0.70 2.20
N ARG A 150 -8.97 0.48 3.52
CA ARG A 150 -10.22 0.56 4.28
C ARG A 150 -10.90 1.92 4.18
N LEU A 151 -10.11 3.00 4.17
CA LEU A 151 -10.64 4.36 4.01
C LEU A 151 -11.22 4.58 2.61
N LEU A 152 -10.53 4.13 1.55
CA LEU A 152 -11.03 4.18 0.19
C LEU A 152 -12.30 3.34 0.02
N GLU A 153 -12.35 2.14 0.61
CA GLU A 153 -13.52 1.26 0.58
C GLU A 153 -14.74 1.92 1.21
N ALA A 154 -14.56 2.47 2.43
CA ALA A 154 -15.63 3.17 3.13
C ALA A 154 -16.17 4.32 2.26
N VAL A 155 -15.28 5.11 1.68
CA VAL A 155 -15.66 6.32 0.95
C VAL A 155 -16.22 5.99 -0.45
N ALA A 156 -15.82 4.88 -1.07
CA ALA A 156 -16.44 4.37 -2.29
C ALA A 156 -17.84 3.79 -2.03
N GLY A 157 -18.06 3.19 -0.86
CA GLY A 157 -19.36 2.64 -0.43
C GLY A 157 -20.46 3.70 -0.28
N ASP A 158 -21.72 3.25 -0.35
CA ASP A 158 -22.91 4.11 -0.23
C ASP A 158 -23.65 3.98 1.12
N SER A 159 -23.07 3.26 2.09
CA SER A 159 -23.73 2.91 3.35
C SER A 159 -23.38 3.85 4.51
N ASP A 160 -24.29 4.01 5.47
CA ASP A 160 -24.08 4.78 6.72
C ASP A 160 -22.89 4.28 7.56
N THR A 161 -22.53 3.00 7.42
CA THR A 161 -21.32 2.41 8.04
C THR A 161 -20.04 3.13 7.62
N SER A 162 -20.01 3.73 6.43
CA SER A 162 -18.87 4.48 5.90
C SER A 162 -18.58 5.75 6.69
N ALA A 163 -19.61 6.44 7.19
CA ALA A 163 -19.45 7.67 7.96
C ALA A 163 -18.74 7.41 9.31
N GLY A 164 -19.05 6.27 9.94
CA GLY A 164 -18.39 5.84 11.18
C GLY A 164 -16.91 5.55 10.98
N VAL A 165 -16.55 4.90 9.86
CA VAL A 165 -15.16 4.61 9.52
C VAL A 165 -14.36 5.89 9.29
N VAL A 166 -14.88 6.81 8.46
CA VAL A 166 -14.22 8.10 8.18
C VAL A 166 -14.03 8.93 9.45
N SER A 167 -15.00 8.94 10.36
CA SER A 167 -14.94 9.67 11.64
C SER A 167 -13.84 9.15 12.59
N GLY A 168 -13.34 7.92 12.39
CA GLY A 168 -12.25 7.36 13.18
C GLY A 168 -10.84 7.85 12.77
N PHE A 169 -10.74 8.51 11.61
CA PHE A 169 -9.48 9.06 11.11
C PHE A 169 -9.26 10.51 11.58
N SER A 170 -8.00 10.95 11.60
CA SER A 170 -7.68 12.33 11.98
C SER A 170 -8.14 13.31 10.90
N PRO A 171 -8.46 14.58 11.26
CA PRO A 171 -8.85 15.61 10.29
C PRO A 171 -7.83 15.78 9.15
N TYR A 172 -6.54 15.61 9.47
CA TYR A 172 -5.44 15.67 8.50
C TYR A 172 -5.51 14.57 7.43
N VAL A 173 -5.84 13.33 7.83
CA VAL A 173 -6.04 12.22 6.88
C VAL A 173 -7.22 12.50 5.97
N VAL A 174 -8.33 12.98 6.52
CA VAL A 174 -9.54 13.28 5.75
C VAL A 174 -9.29 14.41 4.74
N GLU A 175 -8.49 15.42 5.11
CA GLU A 175 -8.09 16.48 4.20
C GLU A 175 -7.24 15.96 3.03
N LYS A 176 -6.25 15.11 3.29
CA LYS A 176 -5.44 14.48 2.23
C LYS A 176 -6.26 13.58 1.31
N LEU A 177 -7.26 12.89 1.86
CA LEU A 177 -8.21 12.15 1.05
C LEU A 177 -9.03 13.08 0.14
N ARG A 178 -9.49 14.22 0.67
CA ARG A 178 -10.25 15.22 -0.08
C ARG A 178 -9.42 15.78 -1.24
N GLU A 179 -8.14 16.07 -1.00
CA GLU A 179 -7.19 16.51 -2.05
C GLU A 179 -7.05 15.44 -3.14
N PHE A 180 -6.83 14.18 -2.78
CA PHE A 180 -6.74 13.07 -3.73
C PHE A 180 -7.99 12.92 -4.60
N LEU A 181 -9.18 12.89 -3.98
CA LEU A 181 -10.45 12.81 -4.73
C LEU A 181 -10.69 14.03 -5.60
N SER A 182 -10.29 15.22 -5.15
CA SER A 182 -10.41 16.45 -5.95
C SER A 182 -9.54 16.40 -7.21
N VAL A 183 -8.34 15.81 -7.11
CA VAL A 183 -7.48 15.57 -8.28
C VAL A 183 -8.13 14.60 -9.25
N LEU A 184 -8.69 13.49 -8.76
CA LEU A 184 -9.39 12.51 -9.61
C LEU A 184 -10.59 13.13 -10.34
N VAL A 185 -11.43 13.91 -9.64
CA VAL A 185 -12.56 14.61 -10.27
C VAL A 185 -12.06 15.61 -11.31
N GLY A 186 -11.04 16.41 -10.97
CA GLY A 186 -10.50 17.44 -11.85
C GLY A 186 -9.88 16.89 -13.15
N SER A 187 -9.33 15.68 -13.11
CA SER A 187 -8.78 14.99 -14.28
C SER A 187 -9.76 14.06 -14.97
N GLY A 188 -11.00 13.91 -14.47
CA GLY A 188 -11.96 12.95 -15.02
C GLY A 188 -11.50 11.48 -14.86
N ALA A 189 -10.79 11.20 -13.78
CA ALA A 189 -10.17 9.93 -13.49
C ALA A 189 -10.92 9.12 -12.42
N VAL A 190 -10.71 7.81 -12.46
CA VAL A 190 -10.99 6.90 -11.35
C VAL A 190 -9.69 6.23 -10.91
N ALA A 191 -9.64 5.76 -9.68
CA ALA A 191 -8.50 5.04 -9.16
C ALA A 191 -8.95 3.76 -8.44
N THR A 192 -8.14 2.72 -8.60
CA THR A 192 -8.29 1.42 -7.94
C THR A 192 -6.98 1.03 -7.31
N LEU A 193 -7.01 0.80 -6.00
CA LEU A 193 -5.91 0.26 -5.23
C LEU A 193 -6.04 -1.26 -5.16
N GLU A 194 -5.02 -1.96 -5.63
CA GLU A 194 -4.82 -3.39 -5.38
C GLU A 194 -3.80 -3.55 -4.25
N TYR A 195 -4.22 -4.18 -3.16
CA TYR A 195 -3.35 -4.53 -2.03
C TYR A 195 -3.82 -5.84 -1.42
N GLU A 196 -2.89 -6.77 -1.16
CA GLU A 196 -3.17 -8.14 -0.68
C GLU A 196 -4.25 -8.88 -1.49
N GLY A 197 -4.22 -8.72 -2.83
CA GLY A 197 -5.19 -9.36 -3.73
C GLY A 197 -6.62 -8.79 -3.66
N LYS A 198 -6.84 -7.72 -2.89
CA LYS A 198 -8.11 -7.01 -2.84
C LYS A 198 -8.04 -5.74 -3.68
N HIS A 199 -9.05 -5.56 -4.52
CA HIS A 199 -9.21 -4.37 -5.36
C HIS A 199 -10.24 -3.45 -4.72
N THR A 200 -9.83 -2.22 -4.42
CA THR A 200 -10.67 -1.22 -3.78
C THR A 200 -10.54 0.09 -4.51
N GLY A 201 -11.64 0.66 -4.97
CA GLY A 201 -11.58 1.89 -5.74
C GLY A 201 -12.94 2.39 -6.17
N PHE A 202 -12.92 3.23 -7.18
CA PHE A 202 -14.11 3.84 -7.75
C PHE A 202 -14.39 3.28 -9.13
N GLU A 203 -15.65 2.99 -9.41
CA GLU A 203 -16.11 2.47 -10.70
C GLU A 203 -16.38 3.60 -11.70
N SER A 204 -16.67 4.81 -11.22
CA SER A 204 -16.97 5.95 -12.09
C SER A 204 -16.60 7.29 -11.46
N VAL A 205 -16.33 8.28 -12.31
CA VAL A 205 -16.06 9.68 -11.88
C VAL A 205 -17.25 10.27 -11.11
N VAL A 206 -18.48 9.82 -11.42
CA VAL A 206 -19.70 10.20 -10.70
C VAL A 206 -19.65 9.74 -9.25
N GLN A 207 -19.16 8.52 -9.02
CA GLN A 207 -18.95 7.98 -7.67
C GLN A 207 -17.88 8.80 -6.92
N VAL A 208 -16.74 9.09 -7.54
CA VAL A 208 -15.68 9.93 -6.96
C VAL A 208 -16.24 11.30 -6.54
N SER A 209 -17.01 11.94 -7.43
CA SER A 209 -17.63 13.25 -7.17
C SER A 209 -18.62 13.21 -6.01
N ARG A 210 -19.44 12.15 -5.93
CA ARG A 210 -20.38 11.94 -4.83
C ARG A 210 -19.64 11.75 -3.50
N SER A 211 -18.58 10.96 -3.50
CA SER A 211 -17.75 10.69 -2.33
C SER A 211 -17.05 11.95 -1.82
N LEU A 212 -16.50 12.76 -2.72
CA LEU A 212 -15.91 14.06 -2.37
C LEU A 212 -16.93 15.01 -1.73
N LYS A 213 -18.14 15.08 -2.31
CA LYS A 213 -19.22 15.91 -1.76
C LYS A 213 -19.61 15.48 -0.34
N ARG A 214 -19.83 14.17 -0.13
CA ARG A 214 -20.16 13.60 1.18
C ARG A 214 -19.09 13.89 2.23
N LEU A 215 -17.81 13.77 1.88
CA LEU A 215 -16.70 14.09 2.77
C LEU A 215 -16.70 15.57 3.19
N THR A 216 -17.01 16.46 2.25
CA THR A 216 -17.12 17.90 2.52
C THR A 216 -18.27 18.18 3.50
N ASP A 217 -19.42 17.53 3.29
CA ASP A 217 -20.60 17.69 4.13
C ASP A 217 -20.40 17.15 5.56
N LEU A 218 -19.58 16.10 5.73
CA LEU A 218 -19.26 15.51 7.05
C LEU A 218 -18.37 16.41 7.93
N GLN A 219 -17.53 17.26 7.33
CA GLN A 219 -16.62 18.13 8.08
C GLN A 219 -17.21 19.49 8.46
N MET A 220 -18.32 19.90 7.83
CA MET A 220 -19.04 21.09 8.28
C MET A 220 -19.54 20.82 9.71
N PRO A 221 -19.19 21.65 10.70
CA PRO A 221 -19.82 21.54 12.01
C PRO A 221 -21.32 21.57 11.78
N ARG A 222 -22.05 20.66 12.42
CA ARG A 222 -23.50 20.79 12.54
C ARG A 222 -23.78 22.11 13.28
N GLU A 223 -23.88 23.21 12.54
CA GLU A 223 -24.37 24.49 13.05
C GLU A 223 -25.83 24.27 13.47
N GLY A 224 -26.00 23.94 14.75
CA GLY A 224 -27.31 23.56 15.29
C GLY A 224 -27.31 23.21 16.78
N SER A 225 -26.27 23.55 17.54
CA SER A 225 -26.37 23.59 19.01
C SER A 225 -25.52 24.73 19.57
N ALA A 226 -25.80 25.95 19.10
CA ALA A 226 -25.52 27.12 19.91
C ALA A 226 -26.58 27.16 21.02
N VAL A 227 -26.26 26.61 22.19
CA VAL A 227 -26.95 27.02 23.42
C VAL A 227 -26.55 28.49 23.64
N PRO A 228 -27.50 29.44 23.66
CA PRO A 228 -27.16 30.84 23.89
C PRO A 228 -26.51 30.99 25.27
N LEU A 229 -25.32 31.59 25.30
CA LEU A 229 -24.57 31.94 26.49
C LEU A 229 -25.17 33.19 27.16
N GLU A 230 -26.46 33.18 27.46
CA GLU A 230 -27.21 34.28 28.10
C GLU A 230 -28.10 33.71 29.21
N ALA A 231 -27.52 32.95 30.15
CA ALA A 231 -28.22 32.51 31.37
C ALA A 231 -27.26 32.14 32.53
N ARG A 232 -26.12 32.82 32.67
CA ARG A 232 -25.19 32.61 33.81
C ARG A 232 -24.88 33.85 34.63
N LEU A 233 -25.67 34.91 34.48
CA LEU A 233 -25.70 36.03 35.41
C LEU A 233 -27.16 36.34 35.74
N SER A 234 -27.71 35.61 36.72
CA SER A 234 -28.80 36.00 37.62
C SER A 234 -29.49 34.76 38.22
N ALA A 235 -28.90 34.21 39.29
CA ALA A 235 -29.59 33.59 40.44
C ALA A 235 -28.53 33.20 41.49
#